data_AF-A0A969VXS3-F1
#
_entry.id   AF-A0A969VXS3-F1
#
_cell.length_a   1.000
_cell.length_b   1.000
_cell.length_c   1.000
_cell.angle_alpha   90.00
_cell.angle_beta   90.00
_cell.angle_gamma   90.00
#
_symmetry.space_group_name_H-M   'P 1'
#
loop_
_entity.id
_entity.type
_entity.pdbx_description
1 polymer ?
#
loop_
_entity_poly.entity_id
_entity_poly.type
_entity_poly.pdbx_seq_one_letter_code
_entity_poly.pdbx_strand_id
1 'polypeptide(L)'
;MAGSSSRPASPIHTKVRSIPASAEANACYRLCENIPDEGGYVACQAHCDRDIDRCFDTAYSPYRSGYGYGYQWWTYPGATYGAQGIFGQAITIVPQKKLVVAVISNWPAATSSGSRGDTREVVMKIAGSLK
;
A
#
# COMPACT_ATOMS: atom_id res chain seq x y z
N MET A 1 30.49 -26.30 1.04
CA MET A 1 30.03 -25.67 2.30
C MET A 1 30.69 -24.31 2.39
N ALA A 2 29.97 -23.23 2.09
CA ALA A 2 30.46 -21.86 2.26
C ALA A 2 29.41 -21.12 3.09
N GLY A 3 29.80 -20.76 4.33
CA GLY A 3 28.93 -20.12 5.31
C GLY A 3 28.62 -18.68 4.94
N SER A 4 27.33 -18.35 4.89
CA SER A 4 26.81 -16.99 4.85
C SER A 4 27.17 -16.27 6.15
N SER A 5 28.17 -15.40 6.11
CA SER A 5 28.46 -14.44 7.18
C SER A 5 27.39 -13.34 7.16
N SER A 6 26.43 -13.43 8.08
CA SER A 6 25.52 -12.33 8.39
C SER A 6 26.30 -11.23 9.12
N ARG A 7 26.48 -10.08 8.47
CA ARG A 7 26.96 -8.88 9.16
C ARG A 7 25.88 -8.41 10.15
N PRO A 8 26.22 -8.09 11.40
CA PRO A 8 25.26 -7.53 12.33
C PRO A 8 24.77 -6.17 11.81
N ALA A 9 23.46 -5.96 11.82
CA ALA A 9 22.88 -4.66 11.49
C ALA A 9 23.42 -3.60 12.44
N SER A 10 23.99 -2.54 11.88
CA SER A 10 24.50 -1.41 12.64
C SER A 10 23.38 -0.79 13.50
N PRO A 11 23.63 -0.37 14.75
CA PRO A 11 22.62 0.20 15.66
C PRO A 11 21.93 1.46 15.12
N ILE A 12 22.43 2.01 14.01
CA ILE A 12 21.79 3.06 13.22
C ILE A 12 20.47 2.58 12.60
N HIS A 13 20.39 1.32 12.15
CA HIS A 13 19.21 0.79 11.43
C HIS A 13 17.96 0.64 12.30
N THR A 14 18.10 0.46 13.62
CA THR A 14 16.95 0.24 14.51
C THR A 14 16.26 1.54 14.89
N LYS A 15 16.98 2.67 14.85
CA LYS A 15 16.46 3.99 15.26
C LYS A 15 15.72 4.75 14.14
N VAL A 16 15.90 4.31 12.89
CA VAL A 16 15.29 4.89 11.66
C VAL A 16 13.81 4.48 11.48
N ARG A 17 13.30 3.50 12.25
CA ARG A 17 11.90 3.03 12.11
C ARG A 17 10.83 3.94 12.71
N SER A 18 11.19 5.03 13.41
CA SER A 18 10.23 5.89 14.13
C SER A 18 10.28 7.36 13.75
N ILE A 19 11.08 7.75 12.76
CA ILE A 19 11.08 9.12 12.23
C ILE A 19 10.14 9.11 11.02
N PRO A 20 9.16 10.03 10.91
CA PRO A 20 8.34 10.12 9.71
C PRO A 20 9.29 10.42 8.54
N ALA A 21 9.20 9.63 7.48
CA ALA A 21 10.14 9.70 6.36
C ALA A 21 10.23 11.09 5.68
N SER A 22 9.26 11.98 5.93
CA SER A 22 9.31 13.41 5.59
C SER A 22 10.29 14.24 6.45
N ALA A 23 10.51 13.90 7.71
CA ALA A 23 11.47 14.58 8.58
C ALA A 23 12.92 14.20 8.23
N GLU A 24 13.16 12.97 7.77
CA GLU A 24 14.47 12.54 7.24
C GLU A 24 14.76 13.23 5.90
N ALA A 25 13.77 13.32 5.02
CA ALA A 25 13.84 14.07 3.76
C ALA A 25 14.13 15.57 3.96
N ASN A 26 13.41 16.23 4.87
CA ASN A 26 13.63 17.66 5.16
C ASN A 26 15.01 17.93 5.79
N ALA A 27 15.58 16.97 6.51
CA ALA A 27 16.94 17.07 7.05
C ALA A 27 18.01 16.99 5.94
N CYS A 28 17.77 16.22 4.87
CA CYS A 28 18.67 16.14 3.72
C CYS A 28 18.83 17.50 3.04
N TYR A 29 17.73 18.22 2.81
CA TYR A 29 17.78 19.54 2.17
C TYR A 29 18.60 20.57 2.93
N ARG A 30 18.64 20.49 4.27
CA ARG A 30 19.47 21.38 5.10
C ARG A 30 20.97 21.17 4.92
N LEU A 31 21.40 20.02 4.40
CA LEU A 31 22.80 19.78 4.01
C LEU A 31 23.17 20.53 2.72
N CYS A 32 22.19 20.86 1.88
CA CYS A 32 22.41 21.58 0.63
C CYS A 32 22.57 23.10 0.84
N GLU A 33 22.14 23.66 1.98
CA GLU A 33 22.08 25.11 2.24
C GLU A 33 23.43 25.84 2.17
N ASN A 34 24.54 25.13 2.41
CA ASN A 34 25.88 25.72 2.44
C ASN A 34 26.73 25.38 1.20
N ILE A 35 26.12 24.85 0.13
CA ILE A 35 26.85 24.55 -1.10
C ILE A 35 27.04 25.83 -1.91
N PRO A 36 28.29 26.28 -2.15
CA PRO A 36 28.56 27.59 -2.74
C PRO A 36 28.40 27.61 -4.26
N ASP A 37 28.31 26.46 -4.92
CA ASP A 37 28.18 26.33 -6.36
C ASP A 37 26.83 25.75 -6.79
N GLU A 38 26.23 26.32 -7.84
CA GLU A 38 24.91 25.89 -8.33
C GLU A 38 24.89 24.42 -8.77
N GLY A 39 25.97 23.93 -9.38
CA GLY A 39 26.09 22.54 -9.81
C GLY A 39 26.02 21.55 -8.65
N GLY A 40 26.73 21.84 -7.56
CA GLY A 40 26.71 21.08 -6.33
C GLY A 40 25.37 21.16 -5.61
N TYR A 41 24.73 22.33 -5.62
CA TYR A 41 23.39 22.50 -5.05
C TYR A 41 22.36 21.62 -5.77
N VAL A 42 22.34 21.65 -7.11
CA VAL A 42 21.43 20.83 -7.94
C VAL A 42 21.72 19.33 -7.77
N ALA A 43 22.99 18.93 -7.69
CA ALA A 43 23.36 17.53 -7.44
C ALA A 43 22.90 17.05 -6.05
N CYS A 44 22.99 17.91 -5.04
CA CYS A 44 22.50 17.66 -3.68
C CYS A 44 20.97 17.54 -3.65
N GLN A 45 20.25 18.45 -4.32
CA GLN A 45 18.80 18.38 -4.44
C GLN A 45 18.34 17.08 -5.10
N ALA A 46 18.91 16.71 -6.25
CA ALA A 46 18.57 15.47 -6.94
C ALA A 46 18.92 14.20 -6.13
N HIS A 47 19.81 14.30 -5.14
CA HIS A 47 20.05 13.23 -4.17
C HIS A 47 18.94 13.16 -3.11
N CYS A 48 18.56 14.30 -2.53
CA CYS A 48 17.48 14.38 -1.55
C CYS A 48 16.10 14.03 -2.13
N ASP A 49 15.85 14.39 -3.40
CA ASP A 49 14.62 14.01 -4.13
C ASP A 49 14.46 12.49 -4.20
N ARG A 50 15.55 11.73 -4.43
CA ARG A 50 15.50 10.25 -4.49
C ARG A 50 15.12 9.62 -3.14
N ASP A 51 15.44 10.26 -2.02
CA ASP A 51 15.07 9.78 -0.70
C ASP A 51 13.61 10.13 -0.37
N ILE A 52 13.11 11.29 -0.84
CA ILE A 52 11.68 11.62 -0.85
C ILE A 52 10.87 10.63 -1.70
N ASP A 53 11.34 10.32 -2.91
CA ASP A 53 10.64 9.40 -3.81
C ASP A 53 10.55 8.01 -3.20
N ARG A 54 11.62 7.55 -2.53
CA ARG A 54 11.62 6.29 -1.78
C ARG A 54 10.60 6.31 -0.64
N CYS A 55 10.50 7.43 0.08
CA CYS A 55 9.47 7.64 1.08
C CYS A 55 8.06 7.50 0.49
N PHE A 56 7.79 8.18 -0.64
CA PHE A 56 6.50 8.08 -1.33
C PHE A 56 6.20 6.68 -1.85
N ASP A 57 7.18 5.98 -2.42
CA ASP A 57 7.04 4.59 -2.85
C ASP A 57 6.62 3.67 -1.69
N THR A 58 7.13 3.93 -0.50
CA THR A 58 6.82 3.16 0.70
C THR A 58 5.47 3.57 1.31
N ALA A 59 5.11 4.85 1.25
CA ALA A 59 3.83 5.38 1.74
C ALA A 59 2.65 5.05 0.81
N TYR A 60 2.89 4.94 -0.50
CA TYR A 60 1.90 4.57 -1.52
C TYR A 60 1.85 3.05 -1.78
N SER A 61 2.67 2.28 -1.05
CA SER A 61 2.71 0.82 -1.02
C SER A 61 1.36 0.09 -0.99
N PRO A 62 0.24 0.58 -0.38
CA PRO A 62 -1.07 -0.06 -0.55
C PRO A 62 -1.45 -0.27 -2.04
N TYR A 63 -1.11 0.64 -2.94
CA TYR A 63 -1.38 0.50 -4.37
C TYR A 63 -0.51 -0.54 -5.08
N ARG A 64 0.67 -0.91 -4.55
CA ARG A 64 1.48 -2.01 -5.11
C ARG A 64 0.82 -3.37 -4.94
N SER A 65 -0.02 -3.51 -3.92
CA SER A 65 -0.76 -4.75 -3.65
C SER A 65 -2.05 -4.87 -4.49
N GLY A 66 -2.44 -3.83 -5.23
CA GLY A 66 -3.73 -3.76 -5.92
C GLY A 66 -4.92 -3.40 -5.02
N TYR A 67 -4.68 -3.22 -3.71
CA TYR A 67 -5.70 -2.75 -2.78
C TYR A 67 -5.69 -1.21 -2.68
N GLY A 68 -6.86 -0.61 -2.57
CA GLY A 68 -6.97 0.85 -2.50
C GLY A 68 -8.37 1.30 -2.09
N TYR A 69 -8.52 2.61 -1.93
CA TYR A 69 -9.80 3.23 -1.61
C TYR A 69 -9.89 4.61 -2.26
N GLY A 70 -11.02 4.91 -2.89
CA GLY A 70 -11.28 6.18 -3.54
C GLY A 70 -12.73 6.28 -4.03
N TYR A 71 -13.27 7.50 -4.08
CA TYR A 71 -14.67 7.73 -4.48
C TYR A 71 -15.70 6.87 -3.71
N GLN A 72 -15.42 6.56 -2.45
CA GLN A 72 -16.20 5.67 -1.59
C GLN A 72 -16.18 4.16 -1.95
N TRP A 73 -15.30 3.74 -2.86
CA TRP A 73 -15.12 2.35 -3.27
C TRP A 73 -13.78 1.79 -2.80
N TRP A 74 -13.80 0.52 -2.41
CA TRP A 74 -12.60 -0.29 -2.21
C TRP A 74 -12.15 -0.90 -3.53
N THR A 75 -10.86 -0.85 -3.83
CA THR A 75 -10.26 -1.53 -4.99
C THR A 75 -9.48 -2.76 -4.53
N TYR A 76 -9.41 -3.76 -5.40
CA TYR A 76 -8.76 -5.04 -5.17
C TYR A 76 -7.87 -5.41 -6.37
N PRO A 77 -6.88 -6.31 -6.19
CA PRO A 77 -6.09 -6.84 -7.30
C PRO A 77 -6.96 -7.30 -8.48
N GLY A 78 -6.49 -7.07 -9.70
CA GLY A 78 -7.21 -7.47 -10.91
C GLY A 78 -8.38 -6.54 -11.27
N ALA A 79 -8.31 -5.26 -10.90
CA ALA A 79 -9.33 -4.23 -11.19
C ALA A 79 -10.76 -4.58 -10.74
N THR A 80 -10.89 -5.48 -9.77
CA THR A 80 -12.13 -5.71 -9.04
C THR A 80 -12.30 -4.60 -8.03
N TYR A 81 -13.52 -4.12 -7.82
CA TYR A 81 -13.81 -3.09 -6.84
C TYR A 81 -15.16 -3.32 -6.18
N GLY A 82 -15.37 -2.74 -5.01
CA GLY A 82 -16.58 -3.00 -4.24
C GLY A 82 -16.84 -2.02 -3.10
N ALA A 83 -18.08 -2.02 -2.63
CA ALA A 83 -18.50 -1.35 -1.41
C ALA A 83 -18.65 -2.40 -0.30
N GLN A 84 -18.28 -2.03 0.93
CA GLN A 84 -18.45 -2.89 2.11
C GLN A 84 -19.25 -2.14 3.16
N GLY A 85 -20.25 -2.80 3.74
CA GLY A 85 -20.99 -2.34 4.90
C GLY A 85 -20.81 -3.28 6.08
N ILE A 86 -21.13 -2.77 7.28
CA ILE A 86 -21.16 -3.56 8.50
C ILE A 86 -22.23 -4.66 8.42
N PHE A 87 -22.14 -5.68 9.26
CA PHE A 87 -23.05 -6.83 9.28
C PHE A 87 -23.10 -7.64 7.97
N GLY A 88 -22.07 -7.52 7.13
CA GLY A 88 -21.88 -8.37 5.95
C GLY A 88 -22.50 -7.86 4.66
N GLN A 89 -22.86 -6.58 4.59
CA GLN A 89 -23.31 -5.98 3.33
C GLN A 89 -22.12 -5.81 2.38
N ALA A 90 -22.29 -6.14 1.10
CA ALA A 90 -21.27 -5.87 0.10
C ALA A 90 -21.86 -5.69 -1.30
N ILE A 91 -21.19 -4.86 -2.10
CA ILE A 91 -21.34 -4.83 -3.56
C ILE A 91 -19.97 -5.13 -4.13
N THR A 92 -19.83 -6.14 -4.99
CA THR A 92 -18.57 -6.47 -5.67
C THR A 92 -18.78 -6.45 -7.18
N ILE A 93 -17.91 -5.73 -7.88
CA ILE A 93 -17.94 -5.58 -9.33
C ILE A 93 -16.66 -6.20 -9.89
N VAL A 94 -16.82 -7.15 -10.81
CA VAL A 94 -15.73 -7.83 -11.53
C VAL A 94 -15.86 -7.51 -13.02
N PRO A 95 -15.23 -6.41 -13.51
CA PRO A 95 -15.45 -5.91 -14.87
C PRO A 95 -15.10 -6.90 -15.97
N GLN A 96 -14.01 -7.65 -15.81
CA GLN A 96 -13.53 -8.64 -16.77
C GLN A 96 -14.54 -9.77 -17.00
N LYS A 97 -15.43 -9.98 -16.03
CA LYS A 97 -16.49 -10.99 -16.07
C LYS A 97 -17.88 -10.39 -16.29
N LYS A 98 -17.98 -9.07 -16.50
CA LYS A 98 -19.25 -8.33 -16.59
C LYS A 98 -20.21 -8.70 -15.45
N LEU A 99 -19.65 -8.89 -14.26
CA LEU A 99 -20.36 -9.42 -13.09
C LEU A 99 -20.51 -8.34 -12.02
N VAL A 100 -21.72 -8.26 -11.47
CA VAL A 100 -22.02 -7.52 -10.24
C VAL A 100 -22.63 -8.51 -9.25
N VAL A 101 -22.10 -8.54 -8.02
CA VAL A 101 -22.66 -9.31 -6.91
C VAL A 101 -23.05 -8.36 -5.80
N ALA A 102 -24.32 -8.39 -5.40
CA ALA A 102 -24.83 -7.71 -4.22
C ALA A 102 -25.10 -8.75 -3.13
N VAL A 103 -24.54 -8.52 -1.95
CA VAL A 103 -24.71 -9.35 -0.77
C VAL A 103 -25.46 -8.53 0.28
N ILE A 104 -26.60 -9.07 0.70
CA ILE A 104 -27.37 -8.56 1.83
C ILE A 104 -27.28 -9.59 2.95
N SER A 105 -26.83 -9.18 4.13
CA SER A 105 -26.58 -10.08 5.26
C SER A 105 -26.90 -9.43 6.60
N ASN A 106 -26.77 -10.23 7.65
CA ASN A 106 -26.94 -9.83 9.05
C ASN A 106 -26.01 -10.65 9.94
N TRP A 107 -24.69 -10.48 9.78
CA TRP A 107 -23.72 -11.20 10.61
C TRP A 107 -23.91 -10.89 12.10
N PRO A 108 -23.57 -11.81 13.02
CA PRO A 108 -23.69 -11.57 14.47
C PRO A 108 -22.86 -10.39 15.00
N ALA A 109 -21.85 -9.95 14.24
CA ALA A 109 -20.99 -8.83 14.58
C ALA A 109 -20.93 -7.82 13.42
N ALA A 110 -20.81 -6.54 13.77
CA ALA A 110 -20.71 -5.45 12.79
C ALA A 110 -19.52 -5.64 11.83
N THR A 111 -18.42 -6.22 12.31
CA THR A 111 -17.22 -6.48 11.52
C THR A 111 -16.67 -7.87 11.82
N SER A 112 -16.42 -8.67 10.79
CA SER A 112 -15.76 -9.99 10.89
C SER A 112 -14.78 -10.14 9.74
N SER A 113 -13.50 -10.42 10.01
CA SER A 113 -12.49 -10.65 8.97
C SER A 113 -12.68 -12.01 8.29
N GLY A 114 -13.00 -13.05 9.09
CA GLY A 114 -13.31 -14.40 8.58
C GLY A 114 -14.50 -14.39 7.64
N SER A 115 -15.65 -13.90 8.09
CA SER A 115 -16.87 -13.85 7.27
C SER A 115 -16.70 -12.99 6.01
N ARG A 116 -15.88 -11.92 6.07
CA ARG A 116 -15.51 -11.15 4.87
C ARG A 116 -14.68 -11.96 3.89
N GLY A 117 -13.71 -12.72 4.39
CA GLY A 117 -12.90 -13.63 3.59
C GLY A 117 -13.77 -14.67 2.88
N ASP A 118 -14.65 -15.34 3.62
CA ASP A 118 -15.54 -16.38 3.11
C ASP A 118 -16.47 -15.85 2.01
N THR A 119 -17.15 -14.72 2.26
CA THR A 119 -18.02 -14.09 1.25
C THR A 119 -17.23 -13.72 -0.01
N ARG A 120 -16.03 -13.17 0.14
CA ARG A 120 -15.19 -12.82 -1.01
C ARG A 120 -14.76 -14.07 -1.79
N GLU A 121 -14.42 -15.16 -1.12
CA GLU A 121 -14.07 -16.42 -1.77
C GLU A 121 -15.23 -16.95 -2.63
N VAL A 122 -16.46 -16.91 -2.12
CA VAL A 122 -17.66 -17.28 -2.88
C VAL A 122 -17.81 -16.41 -4.13
N VAL A 123 -17.66 -15.09 -4.01
CA VAL A 123 -17.72 -14.17 -5.17
C VAL A 123 -16.66 -14.51 -6.21
N MET A 124 -15.43 -14.81 -5.79
CA MET A 124 -14.36 -15.16 -6.72
C MET A 124 -14.59 -16.53 -7.39
N LYS A 125 -15.20 -17.50 -6.68
CA LYS A 125 -15.61 -18.78 -7.28
C LYS A 125 -16.70 -18.58 -8.34
N ILE A 126 -17.68 -17.71 -8.09
CA ILE A 126 -18.69 -17.33 -9.08
C ILE A 126 -18.02 -16.65 -10.28
N ALA A 127 -17.14 -15.68 -10.06
CA ALA A 127 -16.43 -14.99 -11.14
C ALA A 127 -15.58 -15.95 -11.98
N GLY A 128 -14.96 -16.95 -11.36
CA GLY A 128 -14.14 -17.97 -12.04
C GLY A 128 -14.95 -18.98 -12.85
N SER A 129 -16.24 -19.18 -12.56
CA SER A 129 -17.11 -20.11 -13.32
C SER A 129 -17.72 -19.46 -14.57
N LEU A 130 -17.70 -18.13 -14.66
CA LEU A 130 -18.16 -17.39 -15.83
C LEU A 130 -17.08 -17.40 -16.92
N LYS A 131 -17.50 -17.62 -18.17
CA LYS A 131 -16.63 -17.62 -19.34
C LYS A 131 -16.12 -16.20 -19.61
#